data_AF-A0A1Y2SPB0-F1
#
_entry.id   AF-A0A1Y2SPB0-F1
#
_cell.length_a   1.000
_cell.length_b   1.000
_cell.length_c   1.000
_cell.angle_alpha   90.00
_cell.angle_beta   90.00
_cell.angle_gamma   90.00
#
_symmetry.space_group_name_H-M   'P 1'
#
loop_
_entity.id
_entity.type
_entity.pdbx_description
1 polymer ?
#
loop_
_entity_poly.entity_id
_entity_poly.type
_entity_poly.pdbx_seq_one_letter_code
_entity_poly.pdbx_strand_id
1 'polypeptide(L)'
;MKKFNEIHTDSFEGEAKVILKFAYAVLKDGTLAPQYDAECFKKLSSPGSKYVGLNVNNRYNINIKTEIMFARSEFISPSNYRPLVVTLAPLGISNIYEFMGSVGSDINIFFSLDKDLKNPASTFLILNKEKEYNCVISSSGKHHDGIRRWLYTHRH
;
A
#
# COMPACT_ATOMS: atom_id res chain seq x y z
N MET A 1 -44.14 11.00 8.75
CA MET A 1 -42.71 10.94 9.11
C MET A 1 -42.30 9.50 9.32
N LYS A 2 -41.53 8.90 8.40
CA LYS A 2 -40.90 7.59 8.62
C LYS A 2 -39.58 7.84 9.35
N LYS A 3 -39.45 7.33 10.58
CA LYS A 3 -38.18 7.27 11.31
C LYS A 3 -37.26 6.33 10.54
N PHE A 4 -36.18 6.86 9.99
CA PHE A 4 -35.05 6.05 9.54
C PHE A 4 -34.32 5.58 10.80
N ASN A 5 -34.32 4.27 11.03
CA ASN A 5 -33.36 3.67 11.95
C ASN A 5 -32.03 3.60 11.19
N GLU A 6 -31.14 4.57 11.42
CA GLU A 6 -29.74 4.43 11.05
C GLU A 6 -29.16 3.25 11.85
N ILE A 7 -28.90 2.15 11.16
CA ILE A 7 -28.04 1.10 11.67
C ILE A 7 -26.62 1.64 11.48
N HIS A 8 -26.09 2.33 12.48
CA HIS A 8 -24.66 2.65 12.53
C HIS A 8 -23.90 1.34 12.69
N THR A 9 -23.49 0.76 11.57
CA THR A 9 -22.56 -0.37 11.59
C THR A 9 -21.19 0.19 11.97
N ASP A 10 -20.83 0.13 13.24
CA ASP A 10 -19.54 0.63 13.77
C ASP A 10 -18.34 -0.29 13.41
N SER A 11 -18.59 -1.36 12.65
CA SER A 11 -17.60 -2.37 12.28
C SER A 11 -17.77 -2.76 10.82
N PHE A 12 -16.69 -2.66 10.05
CA PHE A 12 -16.66 -2.97 8.63
C PHE A 12 -15.64 -4.07 8.36
N GLU A 13 -16.04 -5.07 7.60
CA GLU A 13 -15.15 -6.09 7.06
C GLU A 13 -15.33 -6.13 5.55
N GLY A 14 -14.22 -6.25 4.83
CA GLY A 14 -14.28 -6.26 3.38
C GLY A 14 -13.03 -6.77 2.70
N GLU A 15 -13.17 -6.98 1.39
CA GLU A 15 -12.11 -7.42 0.50
C GLU A 15 -11.97 -6.45 -0.68
N ALA A 16 -10.74 -6.14 -1.06
CA ALA A 16 -10.41 -5.26 -2.17
C ALA A 16 -9.29 -5.85 -3.04
N LYS A 17 -9.63 -6.20 -4.28
CA LYS A 17 -8.67 -6.67 -5.28
C LYS A 17 -8.21 -5.52 -6.15
N VAL A 18 -6.89 -5.31 -6.20
CA VAL A 18 -6.27 -4.24 -6.98
C VAL A 18 -5.12 -4.78 -7.83
N ILE A 19 -4.80 -4.06 -8.90
CA ILE A 19 -3.68 -4.40 -9.78
C ILE A 19 -2.65 -3.27 -9.69
N LEU A 20 -1.42 -3.63 -9.36
CA LEU A 20 -0.28 -2.70 -9.33
C LEU A 20 0.13 -2.34 -10.77
N LYS A 21 0.21 -1.05 -11.10
CA LYS A 21 0.48 -0.61 -12.49
C LYS A 21 1.28 0.68 -12.62
N PHE A 22 1.20 1.59 -11.65
CA PHE A 22 1.83 2.91 -11.72
C PHE A 22 3.15 2.89 -10.95
N ALA A 23 4.26 2.89 -11.67
CA ALA A 23 5.60 2.92 -11.09
C ALA A 23 6.14 4.35 -11.09
N TYR A 24 6.79 4.74 -10.00
CA TYR A 24 7.52 6.00 -9.88
C TYR A 24 8.68 5.87 -8.91
N ALA A 25 9.57 6.85 -8.90
CA ALA A 25 10.74 6.88 -8.04
C ALA A 25 10.62 7.97 -6.97
N VAL A 26 11.22 7.68 -5.82
CA VAL A 26 11.41 8.64 -4.73
C VAL A 26 12.86 8.60 -4.26
N LEU A 27 13.45 9.73 -3.88
CA LEU A 27 14.73 9.76 -3.21
C LEU A 27 14.65 9.07 -1.84
N LYS A 28 15.80 8.83 -1.19
CA LYS A 28 15.85 8.22 0.15
C LYS A 28 15.06 8.99 1.22
N ASP A 29 14.80 10.28 1.01
CA ASP A 29 14.00 11.12 1.90
C ASP A 29 12.49 11.14 1.56
N GLY A 30 12.08 10.44 0.50
CA GLY A 30 10.70 10.38 0.01
C GLY A 30 10.31 11.47 -0.97
N THR A 31 11.23 12.37 -1.35
CA THR A 31 11.00 13.36 -2.40
C THR A 31 10.82 12.67 -3.75
N LEU A 32 9.85 13.09 -4.55
CA LEU A 32 9.65 12.52 -5.89
C LEU A 32 10.90 12.73 -6.76
N ALA A 33 11.28 11.71 -7.51
CA ALA A 33 12.42 11.76 -8.42
C ALA A 33 12.03 11.28 -9.83
N PRO A 34 11.16 12.03 -10.55
CA PRO A 34 10.58 11.57 -11.82
C PRO A 34 11.60 11.19 -12.89
N GLN A 35 12.82 11.74 -12.81
CA GLN A 35 13.94 11.38 -13.69
C GLN A 35 14.30 9.88 -13.64
N TYR A 36 13.90 9.16 -12.59
CA TYR A 36 14.14 7.72 -12.42
C TYR A 36 12.90 6.84 -12.65
N ASP A 37 11.73 7.42 -12.98
CA ASP A 37 10.47 6.67 -13.14
C ASP A 37 10.57 5.58 -14.22
N ALA A 38 11.19 5.89 -15.36
CA ALA A 38 11.39 4.94 -16.45
C ALA A 38 12.27 3.75 -16.03
N GLU A 39 13.32 4.00 -15.24
CA GLU A 39 14.20 2.96 -14.70
C GLU A 39 13.45 2.08 -13.69
N CYS A 40 12.67 2.68 -12.79
CA CYS A 40 11.82 1.94 -11.86
C CYS A 40 10.78 1.08 -12.58
N PHE A 41 10.08 1.64 -13.57
CA PHE A 41 9.11 0.88 -14.36
C PHE A 41 9.77 -0.31 -15.05
N LYS A 42 10.94 -0.11 -15.68
CA LYS A 42 11.70 -1.19 -16.31
C LYS A 42 12.10 -2.27 -15.30
N LYS A 43 12.67 -1.89 -14.15
CA LYS A 43 13.08 -2.80 -13.08
C LYS A 43 11.90 -3.63 -12.55
N LEU A 44 10.79 -2.98 -12.25
CA LEU A 44 9.58 -3.60 -11.70
C LEU A 44 8.77 -4.40 -12.74
N SER A 45 9.08 -4.26 -14.02
CA SER A 45 8.54 -5.08 -15.11
C SER A 45 9.44 -6.26 -15.47
N SER A 46 10.68 -6.28 -14.98
CA SER A 46 11.70 -7.26 -15.37
C SER A 46 11.35 -8.67 -14.84
N PRO A 47 11.74 -9.73 -15.56
CA PRO A 47 11.67 -11.09 -15.03
C PRO A 47 12.35 -11.19 -13.65
N GLY A 48 11.69 -11.82 -12.67
CA GLY A 48 12.16 -11.92 -11.28
C GLY A 48 11.86 -10.71 -10.38
N SER A 49 11.32 -9.63 -10.92
CA SER A 49 10.86 -8.44 -10.16
C SER A 49 9.47 -7.95 -10.62
N LYS A 50 8.68 -8.84 -11.24
CA LYS A 50 7.40 -8.60 -11.93
C LYS A 50 6.28 -8.10 -11.01
N TYR A 51 6.40 -6.87 -10.51
CA TYR A 51 5.39 -6.18 -9.71
C TYR A 51 4.37 -5.45 -10.59
N VAL A 52 4.75 -5.01 -11.79
CA VAL A 52 3.79 -4.44 -12.75
C VAL A 52 2.82 -5.53 -13.21
N GLY A 53 1.52 -5.26 -13.05
CA GLY A 53 0.43 -6.21 -13.30
C GLY A 53 0.16 -7.19 -12.15
N LEU A 54 0.82 -7.03 -11.00
CA LEU A 54 0.61 -7.90 -9.85
C LEU A 54 -0.78 -7.68 -9.24
N ASN A 55 -1.54 -8.77 -9.09
CA ASN A 55 -2.80 -8.76 -8.33
C ASN A 55 -2.49 -8.80 -6.83
N VAL A 56 -3.09 -7.87 -6.09
CA VAL A 56 -3.02 -7.82 -4.63
C VAL A 56 -4.44 -7.91 -4.10
N ASN A 57 -4.70 -8.90 -3.28
CA ASN A 57 -5.95 -9.05 -2.55
C ASN A 57 -5.80 -8.48 -1.14
N ASN A 58 -6.57 -7.47 -0.80
CA ASN A 58 -6.54 -6.86 0.52
C ASN A 58 -7.78 -7.24 1.29
N ARG A 59 -7.61 -7.70 2.54
CA ARG A 59 -8.69 -7.95 3.47
C ARG A 59 -8.55 -7.02 4.65
N TYR A 60 -9.63 -6.41 5.09
CA TYR A 60 -9.60 -5.43 6.17
C TYR A 60 -10.76 -5.63 7.13
N ASN A 61 -10.50 -5.25 8.37
CA ASN A 61 -11.48 -5.14 9.43
C ASN A 61 -11.24 -3.82 10.17
N ILE A 62 -12.29 -3.00 10.25
CA ILE A 62 -12.25 -1.65 10.79
C ILE A 62 -13.38 -1.52 11.79
N ASN A 63 -13.05 -1.41 13.07
CA ASN A 63 -14.00 -1.07 14.11
C ASN A 63 -13.74 0.36 14.58
N ILE A 64 -14.62 1.29 14.20
CA ILE A 64 -14.45 2.71 14.53
C ILE A 64 -14.80 3.01 16.00
N LYS A 65 -15.60 2.16 16.64
CA LYS A 65 -16.01 2.34 18.04
C LYS A 65 -14.92 1.92 19.02
N THR A 66 -14.23 0.81 18.72
CA THR A 66 -13.10 0.33 19.54
C THR A 66 -11.76 0.85 19.05
N GLU A 67 -11.73 1.52 17.89
CA GLU A 67 -10.53 1.96 17.18
C GLU A 67 -9.59 0.80 16.77
N ILE A 68 -10.06 -0.45 16.88
CA ILE A 68 -9.30 -1.61 16.47
C ILE A 68 -9.43 -1.75 14.95
N MET A 69 -8.30 -1.70 14.26
CA MET A 69 -8.25 -1.83 12.81
C MET A 69 -7.09 -2.76 12.42
N PHE A 70 -7.32 -3.63 11.45
CA PHE A 70 -6.25 -4.44 10.85
C PHE A 70 -6.54 -4.70 9.38
N ALA A 71 -5.48 -4.90 8.61
CA ALA A 71 -5.58 -5.36 7.23
C ALA A 71 -4.56 -6.46 6.93
N ARG A 72 -4.77 -7.17 5.84
CA ARG A 72 -3.82 -8.13 5.27
C ARG A 72 -3.76 -7.93 3.77
N SER A 73 -2.55 -7.97 3.21
CA SER A 73 -2.34 -8.01 1.77
C SER A 73 -1.84 -9.39 1.35
N GLU A 74 -2.48 -9.97 0.36
CA GLU A 74 -2.18 -11.29 -0.18
C GLU A 74 -1.80 -11.15 -1.67
N PHE A 75 -0.66 -11.72 -2.06
CA PHE A 75 -0.18 -11.71 -3.45
C PHE A 75 0.81 -12.84 -3.71
N ILE A 76 1.06 -13.16 -4.98
CA ILE A 76 2.12 -14.11 -5.36
C ILE A 76 3.44 -13.35 -5.48
N SER A 77 4.44 -13.72 -4.68
CA SER A 77 5.75 -13.06 -4.72
C SER A 77 6.41 -13.19 -6.10
N PRO A 78 6.87 -12.09 -6.71
CA PRO A 78 7.60 -12.17 -7.98
C PRO A 78 8.95 -12.88 -7.89
N SER A 79 9.55 -12.97 -6.69
CA SER A 79 10.89 -13.53 -6.51
C SER A 79 10.91 -15.06 -6.42
N ASN A 80 9.86 -15.66 -5.86
CA ASN A 80 9.82 -17.10 -5.60
C ASN A 80 8.50 -17.78 -6.00
N TYR A 81 7.56 -17.02 -6.58
CA TYR A 81 6.26 -17.49 -7.06
C TYR A 81 5.40 -18.19 -6.01
N ARG A 82 5.63 -17.91 -4.72
CA ARG A 82 4.80 -18.42 -3.62
C ARG A 82 3.77 -17.38 -3.17
N PRO A 83 2.58 -17.81 -2.72
CA PRO A 83 1.66 -16.93 -2.01
C PRO A 83 2.32 -16.34 -0.78
N LEU A 84 2.18 -15.03 -0.62
CA LEU A 84 2.56 -14.28 0.56
C LEU A 84 1.31 -13.62 1.15
N VAL A 85 1.24 -13.62 2.48
CA VAL A 85 0.23 -12.90 3.26
C VAL A 85 0.98 -11.99 4.22
N VAL A 86 0.68 -10.70 4.17
CA VAL A 86 1.35 -9.67 4.96
C VAL A 86 0.32 -9.01 5.85
N THR A 87 0.48 -9.12 7.17
CA THR A 87 -0.34 -8.38 8.13
C THR A 87 0.06 -6.92 8.12
N LEU A 88 -0.92 -6.02 8.07
CA LEU A 88 -0.74 -4.58 8.05
C LEU A 88 -1.35 -3.97 9.31
N ALA A 89 -0.56 -3.15 10.00
CA ALA A 89 -0.97 -2.36 11.15
C ALA A 89 -1.53 -1.00 10.70
N PRO A 90 -2.49 -0.41 11.42
CA PRO A 90 -3.02 0.90 11.08
C PRO A 90 -1.97 2.00 11.26
N LEU A 91 -1.89 2.93 10.30
CA LEU A 91 -1.00 4.10 10.35
C LEU A 91 -1.65 5.36 10.97
N GLY A 92 -2.90 5.24 11.43
CA GLY A 92 -3.67 6.29 12.07
C GLY A 92 -4.84 6.79 11.24
N ILE A 93 -5.68 7.63 11.86
CA ILE A 93 -6.96 8.08 11.31
C ILE A 93 -6.75 9.42 10.60
N SER A 94 -6.35 9.38 9.33
CA SER A 94 -6.42 10.53 8.42
C SER A 94 -7.85 10.68 7.87
N ASN A 95 -8.03 11.37 6.75
CA ASN A 95 -9.27 11.35 5.96
C ASN A 95 -9.54 10.00 5.29
N ILE A 96 -8.59 9.07 5.38
CA ILE A 96 -8.61 7.71 4.84
C ILE A 96 -8.27 6.71 5.95
N TYR A 97 -8.65 5.45 5.76
CA TYR A 97 -8.06 4.33 6.48
C TYR A 97 -6.77 3.93 5.78
N GLU A 98 -5.68 3.83 6.53
CA GLU A 98 -4.36 3.51 6.00
C GLU A 98 -3.67 2.48 6.89
N PHE A 99 -3.06 1.50 6.24
CA PHE A 99 -2.39 0.37 6.88
C PHE A 99 -1.02 0.16 6.27
N MET A 100 -0.10 -0.37 7.06
CA MET A 100 1.26 -0.67 6.62
C MET A 100 1.82 -1.95 7.23
N GLY A 101 2.61 -2.65 6.45
CA GLY A 101 3.46 -3.75 6.88
C GLY A 101 4.64 -3.91 5.94
N SER A 102 5.52 -4.86 6.23
CA SER A 102 6.76 -5.04 5.48
C SER A 102 6.99 -6.52 5.14
N VAL A 103 7.66 -6.76 4.03
CA VAL A 103 8.17 -8.09 3.63
C VAL A 103 9.69 -8.03 3.64
N GLY A 104 10.29 -8.67 4.64
CA GLY A 104 11.73 -8.57 4.88
C GLY A 104 12.17 -7.14 5.12
N SER A 105 13.43 -6.83 4.78
CA SER A 105 14.02 -5.49 4.98
C SER A 105 13.80 -4.51 3.84
N ASP A 106 13.27 -4.96 2.70
CA ASP A 106 13.39 -4.22 1.43
C ASP A 106 12.06 -3.81 0.81
N ILE A 107 10.93 -4.30 1.32
CA ILE A 107 9.61 -4.00 0.76
C ILE A 107 8.68 -3.55 1.88
N ASN A 108 8.13 -2.35 1.73
CA ASN A 108 7.04 -1.85 2.56
C ASN A 108 5.76 -1.80 1.73
N ILE A 109 4.66 -2.22 2.33
CA ILE A 109 3.36 -2.32 1.70
C ILE A 109 2.41 -1.40 2.44
N PHE A 110 1.74 -0.55 1.68
CA PHE A 110 0.69 0.33 2.13
C PHE A 110 -0.63 -0.13 1.51
N PHE A 111 -1.68 -0.16 2.31
CA PHE A 111 -3.05 -0.33 1.85
C PHE A 111 -3.90 0.82 2.38
N SER A 112 -4.71 1.43 1.52
CA SER A 112 -5.60 2.51 1.90
C SER A 112 -6.96 2.41 1.23
N LEU A 113 -7.94 3.03 1.86
CA LEU A 113 -9.32 3.18 1.39
C LEU A 113 -9.93 4.43 2.04
N ASP A 114 -10.85 5.06 1.33
CA ASP A 114 -11.60 6.21 1.86
C ASP A 114 -12.48 5.78 3.04
N LYS A 115 -12.89 6.74 3.89
CA LYS A 115 -13.75 6.45 5.06
C LYS A 115 -15.13 5.88 4.70
N ASP A 116 -15.58 6.10 3.47
CA ASP A 116 -16.78 5.48 2.91
C ASP A 116 -16.51 4.11 2.25
N LEU A 117 -15.34 3.52 2.53
CA LEU A 117 -14.86 2.22 2.08
C LEU A 117 -14.66 2.10 0.56
N LYS A 118 -14.43 3.23 -0.13
CA LYS A 118 -14.18 3.28 -1.57
C LYS A 118 -12.71 3.50 -1.89
N ASN A 119 -12.43 3.44 -3.21
CA ASN A 119 -11.13 3.76 -3.80
C ASN A 119 -9.95 3.01 -3.16
N PRO A 120 -10.02 1.67 -3.04
CA PRO A 120 -8.93 0.92 -2.45
C PRO A 120 -7.65 1.08 -3.28
N ALA A 121 -6.53 1.30 -2.59
CA ALA A 121 -5.22 1.39 -3.21
C ALA A 121 -4.21 0.58 -2.40
N SER A 122 -3.44 -0.24 -3.09
CA SER A 122 -2.21 -0.83 -2.57
C SER A 122 -1.00 -0.19 -3.24
N THR A 123 0.02 0.12 -2.45
CA THR A 123 1.27 0.75 -2.88
C THR A 123 2.45 0.04 -2.22
N PHE A 124 3.43 -0.38 -3.01
CA PHE A 124 4.64 -1.03 -2.51
C PHE A 124 5.82 -0.08 -2.69
N LEU A 125 6.59 0.15 -1.63
CA LEU A 125 7.88 0.83 -1.65
C LEU A 125 8.97 -0.24 -1.62
N ILE A 126 9.74 -0.32 -2.70
CA ILE A 126 10.87 -1.23 -2.86
C ILE A 126 12.16 -0.44 -2.63
N LEU A 127 12.84 -0.73 -1.54
CA LEU A 127 14.08 -0.10 -1.17
C LEU A 127 15.21 -0.51 -2.12
N ASN A 128 16.02 0.46 -2.52
CA ASN A 128 17.13 0.26 -3.42
C ASN A 128 18.41 0.74 -2.75
N LYS A 129 19.00 -0.13 -1.92
CA LYS A 129 20.13 0.21 -1.04
C LYS A 129 21.35 0.77 -1.79
N GLU A 130 21.55 0.33 -3.03
CA GLU A 130 22.68 0.71 -3.90
C GLU A 130 22.45 1.98 -4.72
N LYS A 131 21.25 2.57 -4.68
CA LYS A 131 20.90 3.78 -5.44
C LYS A 131 20.47 4.90 -4.51
N GLU A 132 20.46 6.12 -5.04
CA GLU A 132 19.97 7.31 -4.33
C GLU A 132 18.44 7.44 -4.28
N TYR A 133 17.75 6.58 -5.03
CA TYR A 133 16.30 6.55 -5.14
C TYR A 133 15.76 5.14 -4.87
N ASN A 134 14.56 5.05 -4.34
CA ASN A 134 13.75 3.85 -4.19
C ASN A 134 12.69 3.79 -5.29
N CYS A 135 12.18 2.59 -5.57
CA CYS A 135 11.08 2.43 -6.51
C CYS A 135 9.77 2.22 -5.78
N VAL A 136 8.72 2.83 -6.30
CA VAL A 136 7.35 2.68 -5.81
C VAL A 136 6.49 2.12 -6.92
N ILE A 137 5.57 1.23 -6.58
CA ILE A 137 4.54 0.74 -7.49
C ILE A 137 3.18 0.82 -6.80
N SER A 138 2.20 1.42 -7.46
CA SER A 138 0.86 1.59 -6.93
C SER A 138 -0.21 1.10 -7.90
N SER A 139 -1.36 0.76 -7.34
CA SER A 139 -2.61 0.55 -8.08
C SER A 139 -3.33 1.85 -8.41
N SER A 140 -3.02 2.94 -7.69
CA SER A 140 -3.53 4.29 -7.92
C SER A 140 -2.51 5.13 -8.68
N GLY A 141 -3.00 6.00 -9.57
CA GLY A 141 -2.16 6.93 -10.33
C GLY A 141 -1.71 8.14 -9.51
N LYS A 142 -2.14 8.23 -8.25
CA LYS A 142 -1.77 9.29 -7.30
C LYS A 142 -0.53 8.87 -6.52
N HIS A 143 0.36 9.83 -6.25
CA HIS A 143 1.48 9.60 -5.34
C HIS A 143 0.97 9.31 -3.93
N HIS A 144 1.69 8.47 -3.20
CA HIS A 144 1.30 8.02 -1.87
C HIS A 144 2.04 8.81 -0.80
N ASP A 145 1.37 9.81 -0.22
CA ASP A 145 1.97 10.75 0.73
C ASP A 145 2.55 10.05 1.98
N GLY A 146 2.01 8.89 2.37
CA GLY A 146 2.50 8.09 3.50
C GLY A 146 3.95 7.60 3.34
N ILE A 147 4.47 7.50 2.11
CA ILE A 147 5.85 7.05 1.85
C ILE A 147 6.87 8.02 2.42
N ARG A 148 6.64 9.32 2.22
CA ARG A 148 7.53 10.36 2.75
C ARG A 148 7.56 10.31 4.27
N ARG A 149 6.39 10.20 4.92
CA ARG A 149 6.28 10.06 6.38
C ARG A 149 7.04 8.82 6.90
N TRP A 150 6.92 7.68 6.23
CA TRP A 150 7.61 6.45 6.62
C TRP A 150 9.14 6.57 6.51
N LEU A 151 9.65 7.13 5.40
CA LEU A 151 11.09 7.32 5.18
C LEU A 151 11.72 8.33 6.16
N TYR A 152 10.94 9.25 6.73
CA TYR A 152 11.41 10.10 7.82
C TYR A 152 11.53 9.33 9.15
N THR A 153 10.57 8.47 9.49
CA THR A 153 10.55 7.78 10.79
C THR A 153 11.53 6.61 10.88
N HIS A 154 11.94 6.03 9.75
CA HIS A 154 12.82 4.84 9.70
C HIS A 154 14.22 5.17 9.17
N ARG A 155 14.70 6.40 9.42
CA ARG A 155 16.00 6.90 8.95
C ARG A 155 17.15 6.67 9.95
N HIS A 156 16.97 5.79 10.94
CA HIS A 156 17.89 5.55 12.05
C HIS A 156 18.45 4.13 12.04
#